data_AF-A0A2V8BM74-F1
#
_entry.id   AF-A0A2V8BM74-F1
#
_cell.length_a   1.000
_cell.length_b   1.000
_cell.length_c   1.000
_cell.angle_alpha   90.00
_cell.angle_beta   90.00
_cell.angle_gamma   90.00
#
_symmetry.space_group_name_H-M   'P 1'
#
loop_
_entity.id
_entity.type
_entity.pdbx_description
1 polymer ?
#
loop_
_entity_poly.entity_id
_entity_poly.type
_entity_poly.pdbx_seq_one_letter_code
_entity_poly.pdbx_strand_id
1 'polypeptide(L)' 'MVRVPDDEFDAVLRGRHVRPMNFTGKPLRGFVYVSPPGFRTAASLRTWLSRAERVAEEKASGPTKRRLSVKS' A
#
# COMPACT_ATOMS: atom_id res chain seq x y z
N MET A 1 -0.50 6.23 5.71
CA MET A 1 -1.01 4.99 5.05
C MET A 1 -0.26 4.84 3.75
N VAL A 2 0.15 3.63 3.38
CA VAL A 2 0.83 3.38 2.11
C VAL A 2 0.38 2.05 1.50
N ARG A 3 0.27 2.01 0.17
CA ARG A 3 0.08 0.77 -0.59
C ARG A 3 1.43 0.14 -0.85
N VAL A 4 1.56 -1.16 -0.60
CA VAL A 4 2.78 -1.93 -0.86
C VAL A 4 2.51 -3.05 -1.85
N PRO A 5 3.54 -3.50 -2.60
CA PRO A 5 3.45 -4.69 -3.43
C PRO A 5 3.01 -5.91 -2.61
N ASP A 6 2.21 -6.79 -3.20
CA ASP A 6 1.63 -7.94 -2.49
C ASP A 6 2.71 -8.96 -2.09
N ASP A 7 3.79 -9.07 -2.86
CA ASP A 7 4.97 -9.90 -2.59
C ASP A 7 5.84 -9.35 -1.45
N GLU A 8 5.86 -8.03 -1.25
CA GLU A 8 6.57 -7.39 -0.14
C GLU A 8 5.73 -7.27 1.15
N PHE A 9 4.41 -7.49 1.08
CA PHE A 9 3.48 -7.19 2.17
C PHE A 9 3.86 -7.88 3.50
N ASP A 10 4.12 -9.18 3.47
CA ASP A 10 4.47 -9.94 4.67
C ASP A 10 5.85 -9.54 5.22
N ALA A 11 6.79 -9.16 4.35
CA ALA A 11 8.11 -8.68 4.76
C ALA A 11 8.02 -7.32 5.45
N VAL A 12 7.24 -6.42 4.88
CA VAL A 12 6.98 -5.08 5.42
C VAL A 12 6.27 -5.16 6.78
N LEU A 13 5.33 -6.09 6.96
CA LEU A 13 4.62 -6.29 8.23
C LEU A 13 5.52 -6.79 9.37
N ARG A 14 6.64 -7.47 9.06
CA ARG A 14 7.64 -7.83 10.07
C ARG A 14 8.48 -6.64 10.54
N GLY A 15 8.39 -5.50 9.85
CA GLY A 15 9.11 -4.28 10.17
C GLY A 15 8.62 -3.60 11.45
N ARG A 16 9.55 -2.97 12.19
CA ARG A 16 9.20 -2.09 13.31
C ARG A 16 8.35 -0.92 12.82
N HIS A 17 7.40 -0.51 13.66
CA HIS A 17 6.51 0.63 13.41
C HIS A 17 5.52 0.45 12.25
N VAL A 18 5.36 -0.77 11.73
CA VAL A 18 4.41 -1.11 10.68
C VAL A 18 3.25 -1.94 11.28
N ARG A 19 2.03 -1.68 10.82
CA ARG A 19 0.85 -2.46 11.19
C ARG A 19 -0.04 -2.67 9.96
N PRO A 20 -0.77 -3.80 9.89
CA PRO A 20 -1.75 -4.01 8.82
C PRO A 20 -2.81 -2.91 8.85
N MET A 21 -3.21 -2.41 7.68
CA MET A 21 -4.28 -1.43 7.60
C MET A 21 -5.64 -2.11 7.79
N ASN A 22 -6.35 -1.78 8.88
CA ASN A 22 -7.63 -2.39 9.24
C ASN A 22 -8.80 -1.37 9.27
N PHE A 23 -8.89 -0.50 8.26
CA PHE A 23 -9.87 0.59 8.23
C PHE A 23 -11.34 0.14 8.31
N THR A 24 -11.67 -1.05 7.80
CA THR A 24 -13.05 -1.60 7.81
C THR A 24 -13.26 -2.69 8.85
N GLY A 25 -12.38 -2.79 9.85
CA GLY A 25 -12.35 -3.91 10.81
C GLY A 25 -11.76 -5.21 10.24
N LYS A 26 -11.52 -5.28 8.93
CA LYS A 26 -10.77 -6.37 8.28
C LYS A 26 -9.44 -5.82 7.71
N PRO A 27 -8.32 -6.54 7.88
CA PRO A 27 -7.05 -6.17 7.25
C PRO A 27 -7.20 -6.11 5.72
N LEU A 28 -6.91 -4.94 5.15
CA LEU A 28 -6.80 -4.73 3.71
C LEU A 28 -5.41 -5.20 3.26
N ARG A 29 -5.35 -6.27 2.47
CA ARG A 29 -4.08 -6.73 1.88
C ARG A 29 -3.48 -5.67 0.94
N GLY A 30 -2.15 -5.55 1.00
CA GLY A 30 -1.39 -4.57 0.24
C GLY A 30 -1.48 -3.15 0.79
N PHE A 31 -2.05 -2.93 1.98
CA PHE A 31 -2.04 -1.63 2.65
C PHE A 31 -1.55 -1.73 4.08
N VAL A 32 -0.68 -0.78 4.47
CA VAL A 32 -0.13 -0.73 5.83
C VAL A 32 -0.21 0.67 6.43
N TYR A 33 -0.30 0.70 7.76
CA TYR A 33 -0.01 1.88 8.56
C TYR A 33 1.46 1.85 8.96
N VAL A 34 2.14 2.97 8.76
CA VAL A 34 3.49 3.21 9.28
C VAL A 34 3.34 4.28 10.35
N SER A 35 3.98 4.07 11.51
CA SER A 35 3.98 5.02 12.62
C SER A 35 5.04 6.11 12.36
N PRO A 36 4.94 7.33 12.92
CA PRO A 36 5.89 8.41 12.67
C PRO A 36 7.39 8.05 12.82
N PRO A 37 7.80 7.21 13.79
CA PRO A 37 9.19 6.74 13.86
C PRO A 37 9.69 5.96 12.63
N GLY A 38 8.79 5.31 11.89
CA GLY A 38 9.11 4.52 10.70
C GLY A 38 9.31 5.33 9.41
N PHE A 39 9.09 6.65 9.42
CA PHE A 39 9.32 7.53 8.27
C PHE A 39 9.90 8.90 8.67
N ARG A 40 10.60 8.99 9.81
CA ARG A 40 11.09 10.26 10.36
C ARG A 40 12.09 10.99 9.46
N THR A 41 12.80 10.28 8.60
CA THR A 41 13.79 10.87 7.67
C THR A 41 13.25 10.92 6.25
N ALA A 42 13.69 11.90 5.46
CA ALA A 42 13.32 12.01 4.05
C ALA A 42 13.66 10.73 3.26
N ALA A 43 14.77 10.06 3.57
CA ALA A 43 15.16 8.78 2.96
C ALA A 43 14.18 7.65 3.30
N SER A 44 13.78 7.54 4.58
CA SER A 44 12.79 6.55 5.01
C SER A 44 11.42 6.80 4.37
N LEU A 45 10.99 8.07 4.29
CA LEU A 45 9.77 8.45 3.59
C LEU A 45 9.83 8.12 2.09
N ARG A 46 10.95 8.43 1.42
CA ARG A 46 11.16 8.10 0.00
C ARG A 46 11.01 6.61 -0.26
N THR A 47 11.53 5.77 0.62
CA THR A 47 11.40 4.31 0.49
C THR A 47 9.92 3.88 0.45
N TRP A 48 9.07 4.48 1.29
CA TRP A 48 7.64 4.20 1.29
C TRP A 48 6.94 4.73 0.03
N LEU A 49 7.33 5.91 -0.45
CA LEU A 49 6.78 6.49 -1.68
C LEU A 49 7.13 5.64 -2.91
N SER A 50 8.38 5.22 -3.06
CA SER A 50 8.81 4.40 -4.20
C SER A 50 8.07 3.06 -4.27
N ARG A 51 7.75 2.45 -3.12
CA ARG A 51 6.90 1.24 -3.07
C ARG A 51 5.49 1.52 -3.59
N ALA A 52 4.90 2.65 -3.19
CA ALA A 52 3.56 3.03 -3.62
C ALA A 52 3.50 3.38 -5.11
N GLU A 53 4.51 4.12 -5.60
CA GLU A 53 4.68 4.47 -7.01
C GLU A 53 4.74 3.22 -7.89
N ARG A 54 5.58 2.24 -7.52
CA ARG A 54 5.67 0.95 -8.25
C ARG A 54 4.32 0.27 -8.40
N VAL A 55 3.51 0.23 -7.33
CA VAL A 55 2.17 -0.37 -7.39
C VAL A 55 1.23 0.47 -8.26
N ALA A 56 1.33 1.80 -8.20
CA ALA A 56 0.53 2.69 -9.03
C ALA A 56 0.84 2.49 -10.52
N GLU A 57 2.12 2.39 -10.88
CA GLU A 57 2.58 2.12 -12.24
C GLU A 57 2.12 0.75 -12.75
N GLU A 58 2.29 -0.31 -11.95
CA GLU A 58 1.83 -1.66 -12.30
C GLU A 58 0.31 -1.70 -12.54
N LYS A 59 -0.47 -1.04 -11.68
CA LYS A 59 -1.93 -0.98 -11.83
C LYS A 59 -2.37 -0.08 -12.98
N ALA A 60 -1.62 0.98 -13.28
CA ALA A 60 -1.88 1.83 -14.43
C ALA A 60 -1.58 1.12 -15.76
N SER A 61 -0.63 0.17 -15.76
CA SER A 61 -0.29 -0.65 -16.93
C SER A 61 -1.27 -1.81 -17.17
N GLY A 62 -2.01 -2.23 -16.15
CA GLY A 62 -3.04 -3.28 -16.27
C GLY A 62 -4.31 -2.82 -17.01
N PRO A 63 -5.10 -3.75 -17.59
CA PRO A 63 -6.35 -3.39 -18.24
C PRO A 63 -7.30 -2.78 -17.20
N THR A 64 -7.64 -1.50 -17.38
CA THR A 64 -8.71 -0.85 -16.62
C THR A 64 -10.00 -1.59 -16.92
N LYS A 65 -10.45 -2.50 -16.04
CA LYS A 65 -11.80 -3.06 -16.12
C LYS A 65 -12.78 -1.92 -15.87
N ARG A 66 -13.22 -1.28 -16.96
CA ARG A 66 -14.31 -0.31 -16.97
C ARG A 66 -15.55 -1.04 -16.48
N ARG A 67 -15.88 -0.88 -15.20
CA ARG A 67 -17.09 -1.46 -14.61
C ARG A 67 -18.28 -0.79 -15.28
N LEU A 68 -18.87 -1.46 -16.27
CA LEU A 68 -20.10 -1.01 -16.91
C LEU A 68 -21.15 -0.93 -15.80
N SER A 69 -21.56 0.30 -15.47
CA SER A 69 -22.67 0.54 -14.55
C SER A 69 -23.94 0.10 -15.27
N VAL A 70 -24.45 -1.09 -14.94
CA VAL A 70 -25.83 -1.44 -15.26
C VAL A 70 -26.71 -0.56 -14.38
N LYS A 71 -27.38 0.42 -14.99
CA LYS A 71 -28.47 1.15 -14.35
C LYS A 71 -29.69 0.23 -14.35
N SER A 72 -30.26 -0.01 -13.16
CA SER A 72 -31.60 -0.57 -12.99
C SER A 72 -32.62 0.55 -12.86
#